data_AF-A0A7W8TRN7-F1
#
_entry.id   AF-A0A7W8TRN7-F1
#
_cell.length_a   1.000
_cell.length_b   1.000
_cell.length_c   1.000
_cell.angle_alpha   90.00
_cell.angle_beta   90.00
_cell.angle_gamma   90.00
#
_symmetry.space_group_name_H-M   'P 1'
#
loop_
_entity.id
_entity.type
_entity.pdbx_description
1 polymer ?
#
loop_
_entity_poly.entity_id
_entity_poly.type
_entity_poly.pdbx_seq_one_letter_code
_entity_poly.pdbx_strand_id
1 'polypeptide(L)'
;MASPGDVAMILTLTGTYPAVTWAAYVCLGIAIGRLSLHRERTQVAVMITGLVVAVLSKIATYILLIRQDGLQQIMNATEGLTREELRSYQIFGAESYFPTTTYWWLALDAPHTNTAFSIAFGAGLAMFVLGLVLILSKYIMSWLGVFAAMGTMTLTLYSAHLVFVNLINVRENYVIYFIAQIVVAAVFAMAWAKIRGTGPLEFLVSKSSKAVGAAFVPERKDRSTRA
;
A
#
# COMPACT_ATOMS: atom_id res chain seq x y z
N MET A 1 -0.64 -28.68 -12.49
CA MET A 1 0.53 -27.83 -12.80
C MET A 1 -0.01 -26.62 -13.54
N ALA A 2 0.15 -25.41 -13.00
CA ALA A 2 -0.37 -24.19 -13.63
C ALA A 2 0.33 -23.96 -14.97
N SER A 3 -0.44 -23.71 -16.03
CA SER A 3 0.16 -23.35 -17.33
C SER A 3 0.83 -21.98 -17.21
N PRO A 4 1.84 -21.66 -18.04
CA PRO A 4 2.46 -20.32 -18.04
C PRO A 4 1.45 -19.18 -18.21
N GLY A 5 0.36 -19.44 -18.95
CA GLY A 5 -0.76 -18.49 -19.12
C GLY A 5 -1.53 -18.25 -17.83
N ASP A 6 -1.78 -19.30 -17.03
CA ASP A 6 -2.47 -19.17 -15.74
C ASP A 6 -1.63 -18.35 -14.75
N VAL A 7 -0.31 -18.58 -14.72
CA VAL A 7 0.62 -17.80 -13.89
C VAL A 7 0.61 -16.33 -14.29
N ALA A 8 0.65 -16.04 -15.60
CA ALA A 8 0.56 -14.67 -16.09
C ALA A 8 -0.78 -14.01 -15.72
N MET A 9 -1.89 -14.74 -15.83
CA MET A 9 -3.22 -14.24 -15.47
C MET A 9 -3.33 -13.92 -13.97
N ILE A 10 -2.80 -14.80 -13.12
CA ILE A 10 -2.77 -14.60 -11.66
C ILE A 10 -1.91 -13.38 -11.29
N LEU A 11 -0.73 -13.24 -11.89
CA LEU A 11 0.17 -12.12 -11.58
C LEU A 11 -0.34 -10.77 -12.10
N THR A 12 -1.11 -10.77 -13.19
CA THR A 12 -1.56 -9.51 -13.82
C THR A 12 -2.96 -9.10 -13.42
N LEU A 13 -3.91 -10.04 -13.33
CA LEU A 13 -5.34 -9.75 -13.28
C LEU A 13 -6.09 -10.36 -12.08
N THR A 14 -5.82 -11.62 -11.72
CA THR A 14 -6.75 -12.39 -10.85
C THR A 14 -6.18 -12.87 -9.51
N GLY A 15 -4.87 -12.74 -9.27
CA GLY A 15 -4.24 -13.17 -8.03
C GLY A 15 -4.47 -12.24 -6.85
N THR A 16 -3.92 -12.60 -5.69
CA THR A 16 -4.00 -11.81 -4.44
C THR A 16 -3.31 -10.44 -4.55
N TYR A 17 -2.34 -10.30 -5.46
CA TYR A 17 -1.58 -9.07 -5.71
C TYR A 17 -1.45 -8.80 -7.22
N PRO A 18 -2.55 -8.50 -7.93
CA PRO A 18 -2.54 -8.39 -9.38
C PRO A 18 -1.90 -7.07 -9.83
N ALA A 19 -0.92 -7.13 -10.74
CA ALA A 19 -0.12 -5.98 -11.13
C ALA A 19 -0.93 -4.76 -11.58
N VAL A 20 -2.09 -4.97 -12.23
CA VAL A 20 -2.96 -3.89 -12.71
C VAL A 20 -3.51 -3.03 -11.57
N THR A 21 -3.90 -3.63 -10.44
CA THR A 21 -4.46 -2.87 -9.32
C THR A 21 -3.39 -2.04 -8.62
N TRP A 22 -2.19 -2.60 -8.47
CA TRP A 22 -1.03 -1.88 -7.94
C TRP A 22 -0.54 -0.77 -8.87
N ALA A 23 -0.57 -1.00 -10.20
CA ALA A 23 -0.26 0.03 -11.18
C ALA A 23 -1.20 1.24 -11.08
N ALA A 24 -2.48 1.03 -10.72
CA ALA A 24 -3.40 2.14 -10.50
C ALA A 24 -2.94 3.08 -9.36
N TYR A 25 -2.46 2.52 -8.25
CA TYR A 25 -1.88 3.30 -7.15
C TYR A 25 -0.61 4.05 -7.58
N VAL A 26 0.26 3.40 -8.37
CA VAL A 26 1.49 4.03 -8.89
C VAL A 26 1.14 5.20 -9.81
N CYS A 27 0.22 4.99 -10.76
CA CYS A 27 -0.25 6.03 -11.68
C CYS A 27 -0.89 7.20 -10.92
N LEU A 28 -1.69 6.93 -9.89
CA LEU A 28 -2.27 7.94 -9.01
C LEU A 28 -1.18 8.74 -8.29
N GLY A 29 -0.17 8.07 -7.73
CA GLY A 29 0.98 8.70 -7.09
C GLY A 29 1.75 9.62 -8.05
N ILE A 30 1.99 9.19 -9.28
CA ILE A 30 2.64 10.01 -10.32
C ILE A 30 1.76 11.22 -10.67
N ALA A 31 0.46 11.03 -10.83
CA ALA A 31 -0.48 12.12 -11.13
C ALA A 31 -0.49 13.17 -10.02
N ILE A 32 -0.55 12.75 -8.76
CA ILE A 32 -0.49 13.66 -7.60
C ILE A 32 0.88 14.33 -7.50
N GLY A 33 1.97 13.60 -7.75
CA GLY A 33 3.33 14.14 -7.74
C GLY A 33 3.60 15.21 -8.80
N ARG A 34 2.78 15.28 -9.85
CA ARG A 34 2.82 16.36 -10.85
C ARG A 34 2.09 17.63 -10.41
N LEU A 35 1.33 17.59 -9.33
CA LEU A 35 0.65 18.75 -8.78
C LEU A 35 1.63 19.59 -7.94
N SER A 36 1.35 20.89 -7.81
CA SER A 36 2.13 21.78 -6.94
C SER A 36 1.80 21.55 -5.46
N LEU A 37 2.33 20.47 -4.87
CA LEU A 37 2.09 20.08 -3.47
C LEU A 37 2.61 21.08 -2.43
N HIS A 38 3.40 22.08 -2.84
CA HIS A 38 3.78 23.21 -1.99
C HIS A 38 2.61 24.19 -1.74
N ARG A 39 1.59 24.20 -2.61
CA ARG A 39 0.44 25.10 -2.47
C ARG A 39 -0.61 24.48 -1.53
N GLU A 40 -1.01 25.22 -0.51
CA GLU A 40 -2.01 24.77 0.47
C GLU A 40 -3.35 24.39 -0.18
N ARG A 41 -3.80 25.16 -1.18
CA ARG A 41 -5.01 24.82 -1.94
C ARG A 41 -4.95 23.42 -2.56
N THR A 42 -3.78 23.02 -3.08
CA THR A 42 -3.59 21.68 -3.67
C THR A 42 -3.56 20.61 -2.59
N GLN A 43 -2.92 20.87 -1.45
CA GLN A 43 -2.91 19.95 -0.30
C GLN A 43 -4.35 19.69 0.21
N VAL A 44 -5.13 20.75 0.40
CA VAL A 44 -6.54 20.67 0.83
C VAL A 44 -7.39 19.99 -0.25
N ALA A 45 -7.20 20.30 -1.52
CA ALA A 45 -7.93 19.65 -2.61
C ALA A 45 -7.66 18.15 -2.68
N VAL A 46 -6.40 17.71 -2.57
CA VAL A 46 -6.04 16.28 -2.50
C VAL A 46 -6.67 15.63 -1.26
N MET A 47 -6.61 16.30 -0.11
CA MET A 47 -7.20 15.80 1.14
C MET A 47 -8.72 15.60 1.01
N ILE A 48 -9.45 16.64 0.58
CA ILE A 48 -10.92 16.61 0.48
C ILE A 48 -11.36 15.62 -0.60
N THR A 49 -10.71 15.62 -1.76
CA THR A 49 -11.05 14.68 -2.84
C THR A 49 -10.85 13.24 -2.38
N GLY A 50 -9.73 12.97 -1.69
CA GLY A 50 -9.46 11.66 -1.10
C GLY A 50 -10.54 11.24 -0.09
N LEU A 51 -10.93 12.15 0.80
CA LEU A 51 -11.99 11.91 1.78
C LEU A 51 -13.33 11.59 1.09
N VAL A 52 -13.72 12.37 0.09
CA VAL A 52 -14.96 12.16 -0.66
C VAL A 52 -14.95 10.80 -1.35
N VAL A 53 -13.87 10.44 -2.04
CA VAL A 53 -13.75 9.13 -2.70
C VAL A 53 -13.84 7.99 -1.69
N ALA A 54 -13.15 8.11 -0.55
CA ALA A 54 -13.18 7.09 0.50
C ALA A 54 -14.60 6.91 1.09
N VAL A 55 -15.25 8.02 1.44
CA VAL A 55 -16.61 8.01 2.01
C VAL A 55 -17.62 7.46 1.02
N LEU A 56 -17.58 7.89 -0.25
CA LEU A 56 -18.48 7.38 -1.29
C LEU A 56 -18.29 5.88 -1.53
N SER A 57 -17.04 5.40 -1.52
CA SER A 57 -16.75 3.97 -1.67
C SER A 57 -17.32 3.14 -0.51
N LYS A 58 -17.19 3.64 0.73
CA LYS A 58 -17.79 2.99 1.91
C LYS A 58 -19.31 3.04 1.90
N ILE A 59 -19.91 4.16 1.50
CA ILE A 59 -21.37 4.28 1.38
C ILE A 59 -21.90 3.32 0.32
N ALA A 60 -21.25 3.24 -0.85
CA ALA A 60 -21.63 2.31 -1.91
C ALA A 60 -21.58 0.86 -1.43
N THR A 61 -20.48 0.48 -0.77
CA THR A 61 -20.32 -0.86 -0.17
C THR A 61 -21.41 -1.14 0.87
N TYR A 62 -21.68 -0.20 1.77
CA TYR A 62 -22.74 -0.33 2.78
C TYR A 62 -24.12 -0.53 2.15
N ILE A 63 -24.47 0.24 1.11
CA ILE A 63 -25.75 0.12 0.42
C ILE A 63 -25.87 -1.26 -0.25
N LEU A 64 -24.83 -1.70 -0.95
CA LEU A 64 -24.86 -2.98 -1.65
C LEU A 64 -24.93 -4.17 -0.67
N LEU A 65 -24.13 -4.16 0.38
CA LEU A 65 -24.03 -5.30 1.29
C LEU A 65 -25.16 -5.38 2.32
N ILE A 66 -25.62 -4.23 2.84
CA ILE A 66 -26.57 -4.18 3.96
C ILE A 66 -27.97 -3.80 3.48
N ARG A 67 -28.13 -2.82 2.59
CA ARG A 67 -29.47 -2.42 2.11
C ARG A 67 -30.05 -3.36 1.07
N GLN A 68 -29.22 -4.03 0.28
CA GLN A 68 -29.65 -4.95 -0.78
C GLN A 68 -29.46 -6.42 -0.41
N ASP A 69 -29.28 -6.71 0.89
CA ASP A 69 -29.03 -8.05 1.42
C ASP A 69 -27.88 -8.80 0.74
N GLY A 70 -26.89 -8.07 0.20
CA GLY A 70 -25.76 -8.65 -0.53
C GLY A 70 -24.98 -9.69 0.29
N LEU A 71 -24.90 -9.51 1.62
CA LEU A 71 -24.30 -10.51 2.51
C LEU A 71 -25.10 -11.82 2.55
N GLN A 72 -26.43 -11.76 2.56
CA GLN A 72 -27.25 -12.97 2.50
C GLN A 72 -27.11 -13.65 1.14
N GLN A 73 -27.02 -12.89 0.05
CA GLN A 73 -26.81 -13.44 -1.28
C GLN A 73 -25.45 -14.14 -1.41
N ILE A 74 -24.40 -13.59 -0.79
CA ILE A 74 -23.08 -14.24 -0.70
C ILE A 74 -23.18 -15.56 0.06
N MET A 75 -23.84 -15.58 1.21
CA MET A 75 -24.01 -16.78 2.01
C MET A 75 -24.84 -17.86 1.29
N ASN A 76 -25.91 -17.46 0.60
CA ASN A 76 -26.77 -18.39 -0.13
C ASN A 76 -26.08 -18.97 -1.39
N ALA A 77 -25.22 -18.19 -2.04
CA ALA A 77 -24.49 -18.62 -3.23
C ALA A 77 -23.20 -19.40 -2.94
N THR A 78 -22.70 -19.36 -1.70
CA THR A 78 -21.43 -19.97 -1.31
C THR A 78 -21.68 -21.10 -0.32
N GLU A 79 -21.79 -22.32 -0.83
CA GLU A 79 -22.00 -23.51 0.00
C GLU A 79 -20.88 -23.66 1.04
N GLY A 80 -21.27 -23.92 2.29
CA GLY A 80 -20.34 -24.09 3.41
C GLY A 80 -19.81 -22.81 4.05
N LEU A 81 -20.11 -21.62 3.50
CA LEU A 81 -19.64 -20.36 4.07
C LEU A 81 -20.42 -19.99 5.34
N THR A 82 -19.76 -20.05 6.49
CA THR A 82 -20.33 -19.61 7.76
C THR A 82 -20.28 -18.09 7.92
N ARG A 83 -21.14 -17.53 8.79
CA ARG A 83 -21.09 -16.10 9.13
C ARG A 83 -19.77 -15.69 9.79
N GLU A 84 -19.15 -16.62 10.51
CA GLU A 84 -17.89 -16.40 11.19
C GLU A 84 -16.72 -16.34 10.21
N GLU A 85 -16.69 -17.24 9.21
CA GLU A 85 -15.73 -17.17 8.11
C GLU A 85 -15.91 -15.91 7.26
N LEU A 86 -17.15 -15.53 6.94
CA LEU A 86 -17.40 -14.29 6.21
C LEU A 86 -16.93 -13.06 6.99
N ARG A 87 -17.13 -13.02 8.32
CA ARG A 87 -16.56 -11.98 9.19
C ARG A 87 -15.03 -12.02 9.20
N SER A 88 -14.44 -13.22 9.27
CA SER A 88 -12.99 -13.40 9.22
C SER A 88 -12.43 -12.83 7.91
N TYR A 89 -13.05 -13.14 6.78
CA TYR A 89 -12.70 -12.58 5.48
C TYR A 89 -12.84 -11.06 5.45
N GLN A 90 -13.86 -10.50 6.09
CA GLN A 90 -14.04 -9.04 6.18
C GLN A 90 -12.95 -8.35 7.03
N ILE A 91 -12.48 -8.99 8.10
CA ILE A 91 -11.53 -8.40 9.05
C ILE A 91 -10.07 -8.64 8.62
N PHE A 92 -9.75 -9.85 8.18
CA PHE A 92 -8.39 -10.30 7.92
C PHE A 92 -8.09 -10.52 6.43
N GLY A 93 -9.12 -10.59 5.57
CA GLY A 93 -8.99 -11.03 4.19
C GLY A 93 -9.03 -12.56 4.06
N ALA A 94 -9.12 -13.06 2.82
CA ALA A 94 -9.05 -14.49 2.54
C ALA A 94 -7.59 -14.96 2.43
N GLU A 95 -7.27 -16.14 2.99
CA GLU A 95 -5.89 -16.67 3.00
C GLU A 95 -5.38 -17.12 1.62
N SER A 96 -6.27 -17.36 0.65
CA SER A 96 -5.89 -17.81 -0.69
C SER A 96 -6.63 -17.04 -1.78
N TYR A 97 -7.92 -17.33 -1.97
CA TYR A 97 -8.75 -16.67 -2.95
C TYR A 97 -10.13 -16.38 -2.37
N PHE A 98 -10.71 -15.24 -2.76
CA PHE A 98 -12.11 -14.98 -2.48
C PHE A 98 -12.97 -15.85 -3.40
N PRO A 99 -14.04 -16.49 -2.89
CA PRO A 99 -15.01 -17.15 -3.75
C PRO A 99 -15.57 -16.15 -4.77
N THR A 100 -15.79 -16.61 -6.00
CA THR A 100 -16.38 -15.81 -7.10
C THR A 100 -17.77 -16.31 -7.48
N THR A 101 -18.43 -16.98 -6.53
CA THR A 101 -19.76 -17.61 -6.70
C THR A 101 -20.87 -16.62 -7.03
N THR A 102 -20.67 -15.33 -6.73
CA THR A 102 -21.65 -14.28 -7.00
C THR A 102 -20.99 -12.92 -7.23
N TYR A 103 -21.64 -12.04 -8.00
CA TYR A 103 -21.14 -10.68 -8.24
C TYR A 103 -21.10 -9.82 -6.97
N TRP A 104 -21.83 -10.18 -5.92
CA TRP A 104 -21.81 -9.47 -4.64
C TRP A 104 -20.45 -9.49 -3.94
N TRP A 105 -19.58 -10.45 -4.28
CA TRP A 105 -18.19 -10.45 -3.82
C TRP A 105 -17.42 -9.21 -4.29
N LEU A 106 -17.80 -8.61 -5.43
CA LEU A 106 -17.19 -7.36 -5.92
C LEU A 106 -17.58 -6.14 -5.08
N ALA A 107 -18.70 -6.20 -4.36
CA ALA A 107 -19.12 -5.15 -3.45
C ALA A 107 -18.37 -5.22 -2.11
N LEU A 108 -17.57 -6.27 -1.88
CA LEU A 108 -16.89 -6.51 -0.61
C LEU A 108 -15.61 -5.67 -0.53
N ASP A 109 -15.47 -4.90 0.54
CA ASP A 109 -14.37 -3.96 0.80
C ASP A 109 -13.40 -4.47 1.88
N ALA A 110 -13.12 -5.77 1.87
CA ALA A 110 -12.23 -6.40 2.83
C ALA A 110 -10.75 -6.31 2.43
N PRO A 111 -9.82 -6.61 3.36
CA PRO A 111 -8.40 -6.66 3.05
C PRO A 111 -8.11 -7.60 1.88
N HIS A 112 -7.22 -7.16 0.98
CA HIS A 112 -6.71 -7.96 -0.14
C HIS A 112 -7.77 -8.45 -1.15
N THR A 113 -9.00 -7.92 -1.12
CA THR A 113 -10.05 -8.29 -2.11
C THR A 113 -9.77 -7.74 -3.50
N ASN A 114 -8.99 -6.66 -3.59
CA ASN A 114 -8.68 -5.96 -4.85
C ASN A 114 -9.94 -5.55 -5.66
N THR A 115 -11.07 -5.32 -5.00
CA THR A 115 -12.30 -4.87 -5.66
C THR A 115 -12.22 -3.39 -6.01
N ALA A 116 -13.02 -2.94 -6.97
CA ALA A 116 -13.04 -1.52 -7.36
C ALA A 116 -13.33 -0.61 -6.15
N PHE A 117 -14.26 -1.01 -5.27
CA PHE A 117 -14.60 -0.26 -4.06
C PHE A 117 -13.49 -0.29 -3.01
N SER A 118 -12.80 -1.44 -2.82
CA SER A 118 -11.67 -1.51 -1.88
C SER A 118 -10.48 -0.67 -2.38
N ILE A 119 -10.23 -0.69 -3.69
CA ILE A 119 -9.17 0.11 -4.32
C ILE A 119 -9.48 1.60 -4.21
N ALA A 120 -10.70 2.00 -4.57
CA ALA A 120 -11.14 3.39 -4.46
C ALA A 120 -11.11 3.89 -3.01
N PHE A 121 -11.57 3.08 -2.06
CA PHE A 121 -11.47 3.40 -0.64
C PHE A 121 -10.01 3.58 -0.19
N GLY A 122 -9.14 2.62 -0.49
CA GLY A 122 -7.73 2.69 -0.13
C GLY A 122 -7.00 3.87 -0.78
N ALA A 123 -7.29 4.16 -2.05
CA ALA A 123 -6.73 5.28 -2.78
C ALA A 123 -7.21 6.62 -2.21
N GLY A 124 -8.51 6.74 -1.93
CA GLY A 124 -9.08 7.92 -1.29
C GLY A 124 -8.51 8.16 0.11
N LEU A 125 -8.38 7.11 0.92
CA LEU A 125 -7.78 7.19 2.25
C LEU A 125 -6.30 7.61 2.18
N ALA A 126 -5.53 7.04 1.24
CA ALA A 126 -4.14 7.42 1.03
C ALA A 126 -4.00 8.89 0.62
N MET A 127 -4.87 9.38 -0.29
CA MET A 127 -4.92 10.79 -0.67
C MET A 127 -5.28 11.70 0.50
N PHE A 128 -6.27 11.30 1.30
CA PHE A 128 -6.67 12.03 2.50
C PHE A 128 -5.51 12.15 3.49
N VAL A 129 -4.87 11.03 3.83
CA VAL A 129 -3.72 10.99 4.75
C VAL A 129 -2.55 11.80 4.19
N LEU A 130 -2.24 11.68 2.90
CA LEU A 130 -1.18 12.46 2.26
C LEU A 130 -1.44 13.97 2.39
N GLY A 131 -2.63 14.43 2.01
CA GLY A 131 -3.00 15.83 2.12
C GLY A 131 -2.96 16.33 3.56
N LEU A 132 -3.45 15.53 4.51
CA LEU A 132 -3.40 15.82 5.93
C LEU A 132 -1.97 15.94 6.45
N VAL A 133 -1.08 15.00 6.11
CA VAL A 133 0.33 15.02 6.50
C VAL A 133 1.06 16.22 5.88
N LEU A 134 0.76 16.60 4.65
CA LEU A 134 1.34 17.79 4.00
C LEU A 134 0.92 19.12 4.65
N ILE A 135 -0.29 19.18 5.21
CA ILE A 135 -0.75 20.34 5.99
C ILE A 135 -0.07 20.34 7.36
N LEU A 136 -0.07 19.19 8.03
CA LEU A 136 0.52 18.99 9.35
C LEU A 136 2.04 19.20 9.37
N SER A 137 2.74 18.89 8.26
CA SER A 137 4.20 19.01 8.18
C SER A 137 4.69 20.43 8.47
N LYS A 138 3.85 21.44 8.23
CA LYS A 138 4.15 22.85 8.57
C LYS A 138 4.30 23.08 10.07
N TYR A 139 3.72 22.22 10.92
CA TYR A 139 3.65 22.38 12.37
C TYR A 139 4.54 21.39 13.13
N ILE A 140 4.74 20.17 12.62
CA ILE A 140 5.45 19.08 13.32
C ILE A 140 6.80 18.70 12.69
N MET A 141 7.45 19.65 12.01
CA MET A 141 8.69 19.45 11.23
C MET A 141 9.78 18.65 11.97
N SER A 142 9.96 18.87 13.28
CA SER A 142 10.96 18.16 14.10
C SER A 142 10.67 16.65 14.23
N TRP A 143 9.41 16.28 14.47
CA TRP A 143 9.00 14.88 14.58
C TRP A 143 8.97 14.17 13.22
N LEU A 144 8.63 14.91 12.16
CA LEU A 144 8.67 14.38 10.79
C LEU A 144 10.08 13.95 10.37
N GLY A 145 11.14 14.51 10.97
CA GLY A 145 12.51 14.08 10.70
C GLY A 145 12.75 12.59 10.99
N VAL A 146 12.16 12.06 12.07
CA VAL A 146 12.27 10.64 12.42
C VAL A 146 11.52 9.78 11.41
N PHE A 147 10.29 10.15 11.08
CA PHE A 147 9.48 9.44 10.09
C PHE A 147 10.08 9.51 8.69
N ALA A 148 10.70 10.64 8.32
CA ALA A 148 11.43 10.79 7.08
C ALA A 148 12.65 9.88 7.04
N ALA A 149 13.44 9.81 8.12
CA ALA A 149 14.58 8.91 8.22
C ALA A 149 14.16 7.43 8.14
N MET A 150 13.07 7.05 8.79
CA MET A 150 12.51 5.69 8.65
C MET A 150 12.00 5.43 7.23
N GLY A 151 11.38 6.43 6.60
CA GLY A 151 10.85 6.37 5.25
C GLY A 151 11.91 6.20 4.16
N THR A 152 13.15 6.63 4.39
CA THR A 152 14.27 6.37 3.46
C THR A 152 14.89 4.97 3.62
N MET A 153 14.42 4.19 4.59
CA MET A 153 14.93 2.86 4.96
C MET A 153 13.82 1.81 5.03
N THR A 154 12.77 1.96 4.25
CA THR A 154 11.58 1.10 4.30
C THR A 154 11.86 -0.37 4.00
N LEU A 155 12.70 -0.68 3.01
CA LEU A 155 13.07 -2.06 2.68
C LEU A 155 13.90 -2.67 3.79
N THR A 156 14.89 -1.94 4.32
CA THR A 156 15.72 -2.40 5.45
C THR A 156 14.86 -2.69 6.67
N LEU A 157 14.02 -1.74 7.08
CA LEU A 157 13.18 -1.88 8.26
C LEU A 157 12.13 -2.98 8.08
N TYR A 158 11.55 -3.10 6.88
CA TYR A 158 10.59 -4.15 6.56
C TYR A 158 11.23 -5.54 6.60
N SER A 159 12.41 -5.72 5.98
CA SER A 159 13.14 -6.98 6.03
C SER A 159 13.53 -7.36 7.46
N ALA A 160 14.01 -6.40 8.25
CA ALA A 160 14.33 -6.62 9.67
C ALA A 160 13.09 -7.02 10.48
N HIS A 161 11.95 -6.36 10.25
CA HIS A 161 10.66 -6.70 10.87
C HIS A 161 10.24 -8.14 10.53
N LEU A 162 10.32 -8.56 9.27
CA LEU A 162 9.96 -9.93 8.87
C LEU A 162 10.86 -10.98 9.53
N VAL A 163 12.17 -10.74 9.56
CA VAL A 163 13.12 -11.62 10.26
C VAL A 163 12.78 -11.70 11.74
N PHE A 164 12.46 -10.58 12.39
CA PHE A 164 12.08 -10.56 13.79
C PHE A 164 10.82 -11.39 14.07
N VAL A 165 9.74 -11.18 13.31
CA VAL A 165 8.47 -11.88 13.50
C VAL A 165 8.60 -13.38 13.17
N ASN A 166 9.55 -13.76 12.32
CA ASN A 166 9.85 -15.16 12.04
C ASN A 166 10.62 -15.85 13.18
N LEU A 167 11.52 -15.14 13.87
CA LEU A 167 12.37 -15.71 14.92
C LEU A 167 11.74 -15.68 16.31
N ILE A 168 10.89 -14.69 16.59
CA ILE A 168 10.31 -14.45 17.92
C ILE A 168 8.82 -14.68 17.87
N ASN A 169 8.30 -15.46 18.82
CA ASN A 169 6.86 -15.63 18.98
C ASN A 169 6.23 -14.36 19.56
N VAL A 170 5.90 -13.42 18.68
CA VAL A 170 5.31 -12.14 19.05
C VAL A 170 3.87 -12.25 19.60
N ARG A 171 3.23 -13.42 19.49
CA ARG A 171 1.82 -13.60 19.92
C ARG A 171 1.63 -13.54 21.42
N GLU A 172 2.64 -13.89 22.21
CA GLU A 172 2.54 -13.85 23.68
C GLU A 172 2.44 -12.42 24.22
N ASN A 173 3.20 -11.48 23.65
CA ASN A 173 3.29 -10.10 24.14
C ASN A 173 3.29 -9.08 22.97
N TYR A 174 2.26 -9.15 22.13
CA TYR A 174 2.21 -8.41 20.86
C TYR A 174 2.37 -6.88 21.03
N VAL A 175 1.82 -6.28 22.09
CA VAL A 175 1.93 -4.83 22.36
C VAL A 175 3.38 -4.43 22.64
N ILE A 176 4.08 -5.20 23.47
CA ILE A 176 5.46 -4.91 23.86
C ILE A 176 6.37 -5.02 22.64
N TYR A 177 6.24 -6.09 21.86
CA TYR A 177 7.05 -6.28 20.65
C TYR A 177 6.74 -5.23 19.58
N PHE A 178 5.48 -4.83 19.43
CA PHE A 178 5.10 -3.75 18.52
C PHE A 178 5.77 -2.42 18.90
N ILE A 179 5.68 -2.01 20.17
CA ILE A 179 6.31 -0.78 20.66
C ILE A 179 7.83 -0.88 20.54
N ALA A 180 8.42 -2.01 20.92
CA ALA A 180 9.86 -2.23 20.84
C ALA A 180 10.37 -2.10 19.40
N GLN A 181 9.66 -2.69 18.42
CA GLN A 181 10.04 -2.56 17.02
C GLN A 181 9.96 -1.11 16.52
N ILE A 182 8.93 -0.35 16.90
CA ILE A 182 8.83 1.07 16.53
C ILE A 182 10.01 1.85 17.09
N VAL A 183 10.30 1.67 18.39
CA VAL A 183 11.38 2.39 19.07
C VAL A 183 12.74 2.02 18.47
N VAL A 184 13.02 0.73 18.31
CA VAL A 184 14.29 0.25 17.74
C VAL A 184 14.45 0.73 16.30
N ALA A 185 13.40 0.63 15.48
CA ALA A 185 13.43 1.10 14.09
C ALA A 185 13.67 2.62 14.00
N ALA A 186 13.02 3.42 14.85
CA ALA A 186 13.21 4.86 14.91
C ALA A 186 14.64 5.23 15.32
N VAL A 187 15.17 4.61 16.38
CA VAL A 187 16.54 4.84 16.85
C VAL A 187 17.55 4.43 15.79
N PHE A 188 17.39 3.25 15.19
CA PHE A 188 18.25 2.77 14.11
C PHE A 188 18.23 3.72 12.91
N ALA A 189 17.05 4.08 12.43
CA ALA A 189 16.91 4.97 11.27
C ALA A 189 17.55 6.34 11.52
N MET A 190 17.34 6.92 12.71
CA MET A 190 17.93 8.20 13.09
C MET A 190 19.45 8.13 13.21
N ALA A 191 19.99 7.07 13.81
CA ALA A 191 21.43 6.87 13.91
C ALA A 191 22.07 6.65 12.54
N TRP A 192 21.45 5.83 11.69
CA TRP A 192 21.96 5.53 10.35
C TRP A 192 21.84 6.70 9.38
N ALA A 193 20.77 7.49 9.49
CA ALA A 193 20.55 8.67 8.65
C ALA A 193 21.69 9.68 8.82
N LYS A 194 22.26 9.81 10.03
CA LYS A 194 23.43 10.66 10.28
C LYS A 194 24.72 10.18 9.57
N ILE A 195 24.83 8.89 9.26
CA ILE A 195 26.04 8.29 8.66
C ILE A 195 25.94 8.29 7.13
N ARG A 196 24.85 7.77 6.56
CA ARG A 196 24.71 7.56 5.11
C ARG A 196 23.42 8.08 4.49
N GLY A 197 22.43 8.51 5.29
CA GLY A 197 21.13 9.03 4.82
C GLY A 197 20.19 7.99 4.17
N THR A 198 20.73 6.94 3.55
CA THR A 198 20.00 5.87 2.85
C THR A 198 20.23 4.52 3.54
N GLY A 199 19.17 3.72 3.62
CA GLY A 199 19.24 2.42 4.28
C GLY A 199 20.17 1.44 3.57
N PRO A 200 20.74 0.46 4.30
CA PRO A 200 21.74 -0.45 3.77
C PRO A 200 21.22 -1.30 2.59
N LEU A 201 20.02 -1.87 2.68
CA LEU A 201 19.45 -2.66 1.58
C LEU A 201 19.05 -1.78 0.40
N GLU A 202 18.54 -0.58 0.67
CA GLU A 202 18.17 0.41 -0.34
C GLU A 202 19.41 0.85 -1.14
N PHE A 203 20.54 1.04 -0.47
CA PHE A 203 21.81 1.35 -1.12
C PHE A 203 22.25 0.22 -2.07
N LEU A 204 22.14 -1.03 -1.64
CA LEU A 204 22.48 -2.20 -2.47
C LEU A 204 21.57 -2.28 -3.71
N VAL A 205 20.25 -2.15 -3.52
CA VAL A 205 19.28 -2.17 -4.62
C VAL A 205 19.54 -0.99 -5.57
N SER A 206 19.75 0.22 -5.06
CA SER A 206 20.05 1.39 -5.89
C SER A 206 21.32 1.21 -6.72
N LYS A 207 22.37 0.63 -6.12
CA LYS A 207 23.63 0.35 -6.81
C LYS A 207 23.43 -0.68 -7.93
N SER A 208 22.72 -1.77 -7.65
CA SER A 208 22.41 -2.81 -8.63
C SER A 208 21.55 -2.26 -9.79
N SER A 209 20.49 -1.50 -9.48
CA SER A 209 19.63 -0.90 -10.50
C SER A 209 20.37 0.08 -11.40
N LYS A 210 21.28 0.90 -10.84
CA LYS A 210 22.12 1.82 -11.62
C LYS A 210 23.12 1.07 -12.51
N ALA A 211 23.73 0.00 -12.02
CA ALA A 211 24.66 -0.82 -12.79
C ALA A 211 23.96 -1.47 -14.01
N VAL A 212 22.75 -1.99 -13.81
CA VAL A 212 21.94 -2.55 -14.90
C VAL A 212 21.48 -1.44 -15.85
N GLY A 213 21.01 -0.30 -15.32
CA GLY A 213 20.60 0.85 -16.14
C GLY A 213 21.73 1.36 -17.05
N ALA A 214 22.96 1.45 -16.54
CA ALA A 214 24.13 1.84 -17.33
C ALA A 214 24.50 0.82 -18.42
N ALA A 215 24.14 -0.46 -18.25
CA ALA A 215 24.39 -1.49 -19.25
C ALA A 215 23.37 -1.47 -20.41
N PHE A 216 22.14 -1.00 -20.17
CA PHE A 216 21.05 -1.02 -21.16
C PHE A 216 20.60 0.35 -21.67
N VAL A 217 20.94 1.44 -20.99
CA VAL A 217 20.64 2.82 -21.42
C VAL A 217 21.94 3.44 -21.95
N PRO A 218 22.05 3.71 -23.27
CA PRO A 218 23.20 4.41 -23.81
C PRO A 218 23.30 5.80 -23.17
N GLU A 219 24.49 6.17 -22.69
CA GLU A 219 24.75 7.55 -22.27
C GLU A 219 24.34 8.50 -23.39
N ARG A 220 23.34 9.36 -23.11
CA ARG A 220 23.01 10.47 -23.99
C ARG A 220 24.21 11.42 -23.95
N LYS A 221 25.11 11.28 -24.93
CA LYS A 221 26.17 12.24 -25.21
C LYS A 221 25.52 13.61 -25.36
N ASP A 222 25.70 14.47 -24.37
CA ASP A 222 25.21 15.84 -24.43
C ASP A 222 25.88 16.52 -25.63
N ARG A 223 25.08 16.89 -26.64
CA ARG A 223 25.51 17.77 -27.72
C ARG A 223 25.54 19.19 -27.16
N SER A 224 26.54 19.49 -26.35
CA SER A 224 26.95 20.86 -26.03
C SER A 224 28.34 21.11 -26.61
N THR A 225 28.44 21.18 -27.93
CA THR A 225 29.53 21.87 -28.64
C THR A 225 29.14 22.03 -30.11
N ARG A 226 29.38 23.25 -30.63
CA ARG A 226 29.07 23.82 -31.96
C ARG A 226 27.68 24.50 -31.99
N ALA A 227 27.55 25.81 -32.19
CA ALA A 227 28.49 26.87 -32.55
C ALA A 227 28.00 28.20 -31.96
#